data_AF-A0A660XM40-F1
#
_entry.id   AF-A0A660XM40-F1
#
_cell.length_a   1.000
_cell.length_b   1.000
_cell.length_c   1.000
_cell.angle_alpha   90.00
_cell.angle_beta   90.00
_cell.angle_gamma   90.00
#
_symmetry.space_group_name_H-M   'P 1'
#
loop_
_entity.id
_entity.type
_entity.pdbx_description
1 polymer ?
#
loop_
_entity_poly.entity_id
_entity_poly.type
_entity_poly.pdbx_seq_one_letter_code
_entity_poly.pdbx_strand_id
1 'polypeptide(L)'
;MLARVAVFLGICFSVLLAQIIFVQWLTIEDIRPDFILVLVLIAGRVKGRLFGQMVGFFMGLIIDAIGVGSYLGLSAFAKTVAGFAAGYLKGRKWRLNFYVHALFNFLVIVLHFSIFYFINFAGSELSIEYIFVRYILPSSFYTLVIFLIVDRLLSLEE
;
A
#
# COMPACT_ATOMS: atom_id res chain seq x y z
N MET A 1 20.55 -9.38 16.07
CA MET A 1 20.34 -8.83 14.70
C MET A 1 19.54 -9.78 13.82
N LEU A 2 20.00 -11.04 13.65
CA LEU A 2 19.34 -12.07 12.83
C LEU A 2 17.86 -12.28 13.15
N ALA A 3 17.50 -12.43 14.44
CA ALA A 3 16.11 -12.63 14.84
C ALA A 3 15.16 -11.51 14.39
N ARG A 4 15.60 -10.24 14.44
CA ARG A 4 14.77 -9.10 14.00
C ARG A 4 14.54 -9.09 12.49
N VAL A 5 15.56 -9.50 11.72
CA VAL A 5 15.45 -9.64 10.27
C VAL A 5 14.52 -10.80 9.91
N ALA A 6 14.68 -11.95 10.56
CA ALA A 6 13.82 -13.11 10.35
C ALA A 6 12.35 -12.81 10.66
N VAL A 7 12.06 -12.12 11.77
CA VAL A 7 10.70 -11.68 12.11
C VAL A 7 10.13 -10.74 11.03
N PHE A 8 10.91 -9.77 10.56
CA PHE A 8 10.46 -8.86 9.53
C PHE A 8 10.15 -9.59 8.20
N LEU A 9 11.03 -10.49 7.77
CA LEU A 9 10.79 -11.32 6.60
C LEU A 9 9.55 -12.22 6.77
N GLY A 10 9.36 -12.77 7.97
CA GLY A 10 8.14 -13.51 8.33
C GLY A 10 6.88 -12.66 8.15
N ILE A 11 6.88 -11.41 8.62
CA ILE A 11 5.76 -10.47 8.43
C ILE A 11 5.51 -10.21 6.94
N CYS A 12 6.56 -9.90 6.17
CA CYS A 12 6.44 -9.69 4.72
C CYS A 12 5.81 -10.91 4.02
N PHE A 13 6.26 -12.12 4.39
CA PHE A 13 5.74 -13.36 3.84
C PHE A 13 4.29 -13.60 4.24
N SER A 14 3.92 -13.39 5.52
CA SER A 14 2.54 -13.50 5.98
C SER A 14 1.60 -12.53 5.27
N VAL A 15 2.02 -11.27 5.06
CA VAL A 15 1.23 -10.29 4.30
C VAL A 15 1.11 -10.68 2.83
N LEU A 16 2.17 -11.24 2.24
CA LEU A 16 2.12 -11.77 0.87
C LEU A 16 1.11 -12.92 0.74
N LEU A 17 1.12 -13.87 1.69
CA LEU A 17 0.12 -14.94 1.72
C LEU A 17 -1.29 -14.37 1.91
N ALA A 18 -1.47 -13.38 2.79
CA ALA A 18 -2.75 -12.71 2.97
C ALA A 18 -3.23 -12.03 1.68
N GLN A 19 -2.32 -11.39 0.93
CA GLN A 19 -2.60 -10.79 -0.38
C GLN A 19 -3.05 -11.84 -1.40
N ILE A 20 -2.48 -13.04 -1.40
CA ILE A 20 -2.85 -14.07 -2.37
C ILE A 20 -4.16 -14.77 -1.97
N ILE A 21 -4.32 -15.07 -0.68
CA ILE A 21 -5.43 -15.90 -0.18
C ILE A 21 -6.71 -15.07 0.03
N PHE A 22 -6.64 -13.97 0.78
CA PHE A 22 -7.86 -13.27 1.23
C PHE A 22 -8.41 -12.28 0.20
N VAL A 23 -7.56 -11.76 -0.68
CA VAL A 23 -7.97 -10.73 -1.63
C VAL A 23 -9.05 -11.20 -2.58
N GLN A 24 -9.02 -12.48 -2.99
CA GLN A 24 -10.08 -13.06 -3.83
C GLN A 24 -11.46 -12.99 -3.15
N TRP A 25 -11.52 -13.20 -1.83
CA TRP A 25 -12.76 -13.16 -1.04
C TRP A 25 -13.21 -11.73 -0.71
N LEU A 26 -12.28 -10.78 -0.73
CA LEU A 26 -12.54 -9.37 -0.43
C LEU A 26 -12.76 -8.52 -1.68
N THR A 27 -12.63 -9.11 -2.87
CA THR A 27 -12.86 -8.43 -4.14
C THR A 27 -14.36 -8.21 -4.34
N ILE A 28 -14.75 -6.95 -4.55
CA ILE A 28 -16.12 -6.56 -4.87
C ILE A 28 -16.04 -5.83 -6.20
N GLU A 29 -16.63 -6.38 -7.26
CA GLU A 29 -16.71 -5.69 -8.56
C GLU A 29 -15.32 -5.22 -9.09
N ASP A 30 -14.31 -6.11 -9.02
CA ASP A 30 -12.89 -5.86 -9.34
C ASP A 30 -12.16 -4.84 -8.46
N ILE A 31 -12.82 -4.29 -7.44
CA ILE A 31 -12.23 -3.42 -6.42
C ILE A 31 -11.75 -4.30 -5.28
N ARG A 32 -10.46 -4.17 -4.93
CA ARG A 32 -9.81 -5.02 -3.92
C ARG A 32 -8.84 -4.23 -3.06
N PRO A 33 -8.68 -4.59 -1.78
CA PRO A 33 -7.70 -3.95 -0.92
C PRO A 33 -6.27 -4.37 -1.28
N ASP A 34 -5.31 -3.50 -0.98
CA ASP A 34 -3.88 -3.77 -1.17
C ASP A 34 -3.16 -3.91 0.17
N PHE A 35 -3.05 -5.14 0.68
CA PHE A 35 -2.38 -5.43 1.94
C PHE A 35 -0.87 -5.16 1.87
N ILE A 36 -0.28 -5.29 0.69
CA ILE A 36 1.14 -5.00 0.47
C ILE A 36 1.39 -3.50 0.61
N LEU A 37 0.50 -2.66 0.07
CA LEU A 37 0.56 -1.22 0.27
C LEU A 37 0.41 -0.87 1.76
N VAL A 38 -0.51 -1.51 2.49
CA VAL A 38 -0.65 -1.32 3.95
C VAL A 38 0.68 -1.60 4.67
N LEU A 39 1.33 -2.72 4.37
CA LEU A 39 2.66 -3.05 4.91
C LEU A 39 3.69 -1.96 4.57
N VAL A 40 3.71 -1.47 3.34
CA VAL A 40 4.64 -0.43 2.88
C VAL A 40 4.43 0.89 3.63
N LEU A 41 3.18 1.31 3.83
CA LEU A 41 2.86 2.53 4.59
C LEU A 41 3.33 2.41 6.04
N ILE A 42 3.07 1.27 6.69
CA ILE A 42 3.49 1.00 8.07
C ILE A 42 5.02 0.95 8.16
N ALA A 43 5.69 0.23 7.25
CA ALA A 43 7.15 0.12 7.22
C ALA A 43 7.81 1.50 7.04
N GLY A 44 7.27 2.31 6.12
CA GLY A 44 7.69 3.70 5.92
C GLY A 44 7.51 4.52 7.20
N ARG A 45 6.31 4.51 7.80
CA ARG A 45 6.04 5.26 9.04
C ARG A 45 6.97 4.87 10.19
N VAL A 46 7.18 3.57 10.43
CA VAL A 46 7.93 3.06 11.58
C VAL A 46 9.44 3.21 11.39
N LYS A 47 9.96 2.83 10.22
CA LYS A 47 11.41 2.75 9.97
C LYS A 47 11.95 3.91 9.13
N GLY A 48 11.11 4.61 8.40
CA GLY A 48 11.42 5.83 7.65
C GLY A 48 11.44 5.65 6.14
N ARG A 49 11.73 6.74 5.45
CA ARG A 49 11.67 6.87 3.99
C ARG A 49 12.44 5.78 3.24
N LEU A 50 13.72 5.54 3.60
CA LEU A 50 14.55 4.56 2.88
C LEU A 50 14.00 3.14 3.05
N PHE A 51 13.59 2.77 4.26
CA PHE A 51 13.04 1.44 4.52
C PHE A 51 11.68 1.25 3.82
N GLY A 52 10.79 2.24 3.87
CA GLY A 52 9.53 2.21 3.12
C GLY A 52 9.72 2.04 1.61
N GLN A 53 10.70 2.75 1.03
CA GLN A 53 11.07 2.58 -0.38
C GLN A 53 11.56 1.15 -0.68
N MET A 54 12.49 0.62 0.13
CA MET A 54 13.01 -0.74 -0.08
C MET A 54 11.89 -1.78 -0.02
N VAL A 55 11.02 -1.70 0.98
CA VAL A 55 9.88 -2.62 1.12
C VAL A 55 8.92 -2.47 -0.05
N GLY A 56 8.60 -1.23 -0.46
CA GLY A 56 7.74 -0.96 -1.61
C GLY A 56 8.30 -1.51 -2.91
N PHE A 57 9.60 -1.33 -3.16
CA PHE A 57 10.29 -1.84 -4.33
C PHE A 57 10.28 -3.36 -4.37
N PHE A 58 10.80 -4.02 -3.34
CA PHE A 58 10.94 -5.48 -3.34
C PHE A 58 9.59 -6.21 -3.29
N MET A 59 8.67 -5.77 -2.43
CA MET A 59 7.35 -6.42 -2.36
C MET A 59 6.50 -6.13 -3.60
N GLY A 60 6.60 -4.93 -4.17
CA GLY A 60 5.93 -4.61 -5.43
C GLY A 60 6.49 -5.44 -6.59
N LEU A 61 7.81 -5.63 -6.64
CA LEU A 61 8.45 -6.47 -7.66
C LEU A 61 8.05 -7.94 -7.54
N ILE A 62 7.94 -8.47 -6.32
CA ILE A 62 7.45 -9.83 -6.06
C ILE A 62 6.00 -9.98 -6.53
N ILE A 63 5.13 -9.02 -6.22
CA ILE A 63 3.72 -9.03 -6.67
C ILE A 63 3.60 -9.01 -8.18
N ASP A 64 4.43 -8.19 -8.84
CA ASP A 64 4.47 -8.14 -10.30
C ASP A 64 4.98 -9.48 -10.87
N ALA A 65 5.98 -10.11 -10.26
CA ALA A 65 6.55 -11.39 -10.71
C ALA A 65 5.62 -12.60 -10.53
N ILE A 66 4.76 -12.59 -9.50
CA ILE A 66 3.78 -13.68 -9.25
C ILE A 66 2.55 -13.55 -10.18
N GLY A 67 2.46 -12.48 -10.99
CA GLY A 67 1.33 -12.25 -11.90
C GLY A 67 0.09 -11.67 -11.21
N VAL A 68 0.25 -11.17 -9.97
CA VAL A 68 -0.81 -10.42 -9.28
C VAL A 68 -0.86 -8.97 -9.80
N GLY A 69 0.28 -8.44 -10.25
CA GLY A 69 0.38 -7.18 -11.00
C GLY A 69 0.29 -7.40 -12.51
N SER A 70 -0.10 -6.36 -13.25
CA SER A 70 -0.30 -6.47 -14.71
C SER A 70 0.99 -6.25 -15.52
N TYR A 71 1.89 -5.39 -15.03
CA TYR A 71 3.14 -5.04 -15.70
C TYR A 71 4.31 -5.19 -14.74
N LEU A 72 5.40 -5.81 -15.21
CA LEU A 72 6.60 -5.97 -14.42
C LEU A 72 7.16 -4.59 -14.01
N GLY A 73 7.24 -4.33 -12.71
CA GLY A 73 7.83 -3.11 -12.14
C GLY A 73 6.84 -1.98 -11.88
N LEU A 74 5.59 -2.07 -12.34
CA LEU A 74 4.59 -1.02 -12.08
C LEU A 74 4.21 -0.96 -10.60
N SER A 75 3.94 -2.12 -9.97
CA SER A 75 3.64 -2.15 -8.54
C SER A 75 4.87 -1.76 -7.74
N ALA A 76 6.07 -2.21 -8.15
CA ALA A 76 7.33 -1.83 -7.53
C ALA A 76 7.51 -0.30 -7.51
N PHE A 77 7.34 0.37 -8.65
CA PHE A 77 7.46 1.82 -8.76
C PHE A 77 6.41 2.53 -7.89
N ALA A 78 5.14 2.20 -8.08
CA ALA A 78 4.05 2.90 -7.40
C ALA A 78 4.11 2.71 -5.86
N LYS A 79 4.51 1.52 -5.37
CA LYS A 79 4.69 1.27 -3.93
C LYS A 79 5.97 1.90 -3.37
N THR A 80 7.03 2.03 -4.16
CA THR A 80 8.24 2.77 -3.75
C THR A 80 7.92 4.24 -3.46
N VAL A 81 7.16 4.88 -4.34
CA VAL A 81 6.68 6.27 -4.16
C VAL A 81 5.81 6.37 -2.89
N ALA A 82 4.90 5.42 -2.68
CA ALA A 82 4.06 5.40 -1.49
C ALA A 82 4.87 5.22 -0.20
N GLY A 83 5.84 4.31 -0.19
CA GLY A 83 6.73 4.05 0.95
C GLY A 83 7.62 5.24 1.30
N PHE A 84 8.10 5.97 0.28
CA PHE A 84 8.79 7.24 0.46
C PHE A 84 7.90 8.28 1.14
N ALA A 85 6.68 8.47 0.64
CA ALA A 85 5.75 9.46 1.18
C ALA A 85 5.33 9.13 2.62
N ALA A 86 4.94 7.89 2.90
CA ALA A 86 4.62 7.42 4.25
C ALA A 86 5.79 7.58 5.22
N GLY A 87 7.03 7.41 4.73
CA GLY A 87 8.25 7.61 5.50
C GLY A 87 8.45 9.02 6.05
N TYR A 88 7.82 10.05 5.48
CA TYR A 88 7.85 11.41 6.05
C TYR A 88 7.13 11.51 7.40
N LEU A 89 6.23 10.57 7.71
CA LEU A 89 5.51 10.55 8.98
C LEU A 89 6.33 9.96 10.13
N LYS A 90 7.53 9.43 9.88
CA LYS A 90 8.38 8.87 10.94
C LYS A 90 8.64 9.89 12.03
N GLY A 91 8.26 9.56 13.27
CA GLY A 91 8.40 10.42 14.44
C GLY A 91 7.44 11.62 14.48
N ARG A 92 6.50 11.73 13.53
CA ARG A 92 5.53 12.84 13.45
C ARG A 92 4.10 12.44 13.82
N LYS A 93 3.78 11.15 13.89
CA LYS A 93 2.41 10.65 14.19
C LYS A 93 1.81 11.29 15.44
N TRP A 94 2.55 11.29 16.56
CA TRP A 94 2.09 11.85 17.84
C TRP A 94 1.82 13.37 17.82
N ARG A 95 2.32 14.08 16.80
CA ARG A 95 2.09 15.53 16.63
C ARG A 95 0.90 15.83 15.71
N LEU A 96 0.37 14.83 15.02
CA LEU A 96 -0.76 14.98 14.11
C LEU A 96 -2.02 14.47 14.80
N ASN A 97 -3.13 15.19 14.62
CA ASN A 97 -4.43 14.62 15.00
C ASN A 97 -4.76 13.44 14.07
N PHE A 98 -5.72 12.62 14.50
CA PHE A 98 -6.16 11.45 13.74
C PHE A 98 -6.57 11.79 12.31
N TYR A 99 -7.33 12.87 12.11
CA TYR A 99 -7.85 13.29 10.80
C TYR A 99 -6.74 13.66 9.81
N VAL A 100 -5.72 14.40 10.25
CA VAL A 100 -4.58 14.79 9.39
C VAL A 100 -3.72 13.57 9.05
N HIS A 101 -3.55 12.63 9.99
CA HIS A 101 -2.86 11.37 9.72
C HIS A 101 -3.62 10.51 8.69
N ALA A 102 -4.94 10.39 8.84
CA ALA A 102 -5.79 9.66 7.91
C ALA A 102 -5.79 10.31 6.53
N LEU A 103 -5.96 11.64 6.45
CA LEU A 103 -5.96 12.40 5.21
C LEU A 103 -4.62 12.27 4.46
N PHE A 104 -3.49 12.39 5.17
CA PHE A 104 -2.18 12.22 4.55
C PHE A 104 -2.03 10.84 3.91
N ASN A 105 -2.35 9.76 4.65
CA ASN A 105 -2.24 8.42 4.10
C ASN A 105 -3.25 8.18 2.98
N PHE A 106 -4.47 8.73 3.07
CA PHE A 106 -5.43 8.67 1.98
C PHE A 106 -4.88 9.29 0.70
N LEU A 107 -4.26 10.47 0.77
CA LEU A 107 -3.64 11.11 -0.39
C LEU A 107 -2.47 10.27 -0.97
N VAL A 108 -1.67 9.64 -0.11
CA VAL A 108 -0.60 8.73 -0.56
C VAL A 108 -1.16 7.50 -1.26
N ILE A 109 -2.25 6.93 -0.74
CA ILE A 109 -2.94 5.78 -1.32
C ILE A 109 -3.58 6.16 -2.67
N VAL A 110 -4.25 7.31 -2.75
CA VAL A 110 -4.82 7.83 -4.02
C VAL A 110 -3.72 8.06 -5.05
N LEU A 111 -2.56 8.60 -4.64
CA LEU A 111 -1.40 8.74 -5.53
C LEU A 111 -0.91 7.38 -6.03
N HIS A 112 -0.80 6.38 -5.15
CA HIS A 112 -0.42 5.02 -5.52
C HIS A 112 -1.37 4.43 -6.58
N PHE A 113 -2.67 4.45 -6.31
CA PHE A 113 -3.67 3.89 -7.23
C PHE A 113 -3.81 4.71 -8.51
N SER A 114 -3.57 6.03 -8.48
CA SER A 114 -3.49 6.84 -9.69
C SER A 114 -2.35 6.39 -10.60
N ILE A 115 -1.14 6.22 -10.06
CA ILE A 115 0.01 5.71 -10.82
C ILE A 115 -0.31 4.32 -11.39
N PHE A 116 -0.86 3.43 -10.54
CA PHE A 116 -1.15 2.07 -10.95
C PHE A 116 -2.23 2.01 -12.04
N TYR A 117 -3.42 2.57 -11.81
CA TYR A 117 -4.56 2.42 -12.72
C TYR A 117 -4.42 3.23 -14.01
N PHE A 118 -3.84 4.43 -13.99
CA PHE A 118 -3.66 5.18 -15.23
C PHE A 118 -2.66 4.51 -16.18
N ILE A 119 -1.62 3.87 -15.66
CA ILE A 119 -0.70 3.07 -16.48
C ILE A 119 -1.37 1.77 -16.92
N ASN A 120 -2.13 1.11 -16.04
CA ASN A 120 -2.82 -0.13 -16.37
C ASN A 120 -3.85 0.00 -17.49
N PHE A 121 -4.62 1.10 -17.46
CA PHE A 121 -5.64 1.40 -18.45
C PHE A 121 -5.11 2.26 -19.60
N ALA A 122 -3.79 2.44 -19.71
CA ALA A 122 -3.18 3.17 -20.81
C ALA A 122 -3.51 2.46 -22.14
N GLY A 123 -4.21 3.17 -23.03
CA GLY A 123 -4.68 2.64 -24.31
C GLY A 123 -6.07 1.99 -24.28
N SER A 124 -6.76 1.99 -23.14
CA SER A 124 -8.19 1.65 -23.08
C SER A 124 -9.07 2.82 -23.54
N GLU A 125 -10.31 2.53 -23.93
CA GLU A 125 -11.32 3.55 -24.28
C GLU A 125 -12.02 4.15 -23.05
N LEU A 126 -11.60 3.78 -21.83
CA LEU A 126 -12.20 4.28 -20.59
C LEU A 126 -11.80 5.73 -20.33
N SER A 127 -12.76 6.56 -19.90
CA SER A 127 -12.47 7.93 -19.51
C SER A 127 -11.69 7.99 -18.19
N ILE A 128 -10.86 9.02 -18.02
CA ILE A 128 -10.10 9.27 -16.79
C ILE A 128 -11.04 9.38 -15.58
N GLU A 129 -12.17 10.05 -15.75
CA GLU A 129 -13.21 10.21 -14.72
C GLU A 129 -13.78 8.86 -14.29
N TYR A 130 -14.09 8.00 -15.25
CA TYR A 130 -14.57 6.65 -14.98
C TYR A 130 -13.50 5.85 -14.21
N ILE A 131 -12.24 5.89 -14.66
CA ILE A 131 -11.14 5.20 -13.97
C ILE A 131 -10.99 5.69 -12.52
N PHE A 132 -11.09 7.00 -12.32
CA PHE A 132 -10.93 7.61 -11.01
C PHE A 132 -12.07 7.24 -10.05
N VAL A 133 -13.32 7.35 -10.50
CA VAL A 133 -14.50 7.10 -9.67
C VAL A 133 -14.76 5.60 -9.45
N ARG A 134 -14.53 4.76 -10.46
CA ARG A 134 -14.80 3.31 -10.38
C ARG A 134 -13.67 2.53 -9.72
N TYR A 135 -12.41 2.91 -9.93
CA TYR A 135 -11.27 2.12 -9.45
C TYR A 135 -10.42 2.86 -8.41
N ILE A 136 -9.93 4.06 -8.71
CA ILE A 136 -8.95 4.75 -7.84
C ILE A 136 -9.59 5.09 -6.48
N LEU A 137 -10.72 5.77 -6.47
CA LEU A 137 -11.38 6.19 -5.23
C LEU A 137 -11.80 4.99 -4.37
N PRO A 138 -12.54 3.99 -4.87
CA PRO A 138 -12.98 2.86 -4.06
C PRO A 138 -11.81 2.02 -3.52
N SER A 139 -10.82 1.69 -4.35
CA SER A 139 -9.63 0.94 -3.90
C SER A 139 -8.84 1.72 -2.85
N SER A 140 -8.79 3.06 -2.97
CA SER A 140 -8.14 3.93 -1.99
C SER A 140 -8.86 3.92 -0.65
N PHE A 141 -10.18 4.06 -0.64
CA PHE A 141 -10.97 4.00 0.59
C PHE A 141 -10.88 2.63 1.25
N TYR A 142 -11.00 1.56 0.47
CA TYR A 142 -10.94 0.19 1.01
C TYR A 142 -9.58 -0.08 1.67
N THR A 143 -8.50 0.27 0.99
CA THR A 143 -7.14 0.12 1.52
C THR A 143 -6.89 1.02 2.72
N LEU A 144 -7.43 2.25 2.72
CA LEU A 144 -7.33 3.18 3.85
C LEU A 144 -7.99 2.60 5.10
N VAL A 145 -9.20 2.04 5.00
CA VAL A 145 -9.91 1.47 6.15
C VAL A 145 -9.06 0.38 6.80
N ILE A 146 -8.51 -0.53 6.00
CA ILE A 146 -7.64 -1.59 6.50
C ILE A 146 -6.35 -1.00 7.11
N PHE A 147 -5.73 -0.03 6.44
CA PHE A 147 -4.56 0.66 6.98
C PHE A 147 -4.85 1.27 8.35
N LEU A 148 -5.97 1.98 8.53
CA LEU A 148 -6.32 2.63 9.79
C LEU A 148 -6.59 1.61 10.90
N ILE A 149 -7.22 0.48 10.59
CA ILE A 149 -7.42 -0.61 11.55
C ILE A 149 -6.07 -1.15 12.03
N VAL A 150 -5.19 -1.52 11.09
CA VAL A 150 -3.87 -2.09 11.41
C VAL A 150 -2.99 -1.07 12.14
N ASP A 151 -2.95 0.18 11.67
CA ASP A 151 -2.15 1.24 12.27
C ASP A 151 -2.65 1.62 13.68
N ARG A 152 -3.96 1.52 13.93
CA ARG A 152 -4.52 1.72 15.26
C ARG A 152 -4.11 0.59 16.20
N LEU A 153 -4.25 -0.68 15.78
CA LEU A 153 -3.85 -1.84 16.57
C LEU A 153 -2.37 -1.77 16.98
N LEU A 154 -1.49 -1.46 16.04
CA LEU A 154 -0.06 -1.31 16.31
C LEU A 154 0.26 -0.14 17.26
N SER A 155 -0.56 0.91 17.26
CA SER A 155 -0.37 2.05 18.17
C SER A 155 -0.85 1.82 19.60
N LEU A 156 -1.57 0.73 19.87
CA LEU A 156 -1.96 0.36 21.24
C LEU A 156 -0.83 -0.35 22.00
N GLU A 157 0.21 -0.80 21.28
CA GLU A 157 1.37 -1.50 21.84
C GLU A 157 2.57 -0.55 22.10
N GLU A 158 2.49 0.71 21.65
CA GLU A 158 3.47 1.78 21.89
C GLU A 158 3.09 2.58 23.16
#